data_AF-A0A9P6B3N7-F1
#
_entry.id   AF-A0A9P6B3N7-F1
#
_cell.length_a   1.000
_cell.length_b   1.000
_cell.length_c   1.000
_cell.angle_alpha   90.00
_cell.angle_beta   90.00
_cell.angle_gamma   90.00
#
_symmetry.space_group_name_H-M   'P 1'
#
loop_
_entity.id
_entity.type
_entity.pdbx_description
1 polymer ?
#
loop_
_entity_poly.entity_id
_entity_poly.type
_entity_poly.pdbx_seq_one_letter_code
_entity_poly.pdbx_strand_id
1 'polypeptide(L)' 'VDEVFHQAVLFNCDASLYVEMKTAGKVSDWGRIEDILPLLICCFRGGSSKNYAGDLLHLLQNLRHSWPEAF' A
#
# COMPACT_ATOMS: atom_id res chain seq x y z
N VAL A 1 21.63 12.89 15.26
CA VAL A 1 21.30 12.62 13.84
C VAL A 1 20.59 13.87 13.33
N ASP A 2 20.99 14.38 12.18
CA ASP A 2 20.37 15.56 11.57
C ASP A 2 18.87 15.29 11.28
N GLU A 3 17.99 16.26 11.55
CA GLU A 3 16.55 16.13 11.37
C GLU A 3 16.20 15.91 9.90
N VAL A 4 16.88 16.61 8.99
CA VAL A 4 16.70 16.45 7.54
C VAL A 4 17.07 15.03 7.12
N PHE A 5 18.17 14.49 7.63
CA PHE A 5 18.55 13.10 7.37
C PHE A 5 17.50 12.11 7.88
N HIS A 6 16.97 12.31 9.09
CA HIS A 6 15.91 11.45 9.64
C HIS A 6 14.65 11.45 8.77
N GLN A 7 14.18 12.64 8.38
CA GLN A 7 13.00 12.77 7.51
C GLN A 7 13.24 12.19 6.11
N ALA A 8 14.45 12.34 5.56
CA ALA A 8 14.81 11.74 4.27
C ALA A 8 14.79 10.20 4.33
N VAL A 9 15.23 9.60 5.43
CA VAL A 9 15.17 8.14 5.63
C VAL A 9 13.71 7.67 5.68
N LEU A 10 12.85 8.35 6.45
CA LEU A 10 11.43 8.02 6.52
C LEU A 10 10.75 8.15 5.16
N PHE A 11 10.98 9.27 4.46
CA PHE A 11 10.45 9.49 3.12
C PHE A 11 10.90 8.41 2.13
N ASN A 12 12.18 8.02 2.14
CA ASN A 12 12.68 6.97 1.25
C ASN A 12 12.06 5.59 1.55
N CYS A 13 11.76 5.31 2.81
CA CYS A 13 11.05 4.10 3.21
C CYS A 13 9.65 4.07 2.59
N ASP A 14 8.89 5.16 2.75
CA ASP A 14 7.54 5.28 2.19
C ASP A 14 7.55 5.26 0.66
N ALA A 15 8.49 5.99 0.03
CA ALA A 15 8.64 6.05 -1.42
C ALA A 15 8.97 4.67 -2.03
N SER A 16 9.69 3.82 -1.30
CA SER A 16 10.05 2.47 -1.74
C SER A 16 8.81 1.59 -1.94
N LEU A 17 7.74 1.78 -1.16
CA LEU A 17 6.47 1.06 -1.33
C LEU A 17 5.82 1.35 -2.69
N TYR A 18 5.91 2.59 -3.18
CA TYR A 18 5.37 2.97 -4.49
C TYR A 18 6.20 2.39 -5.64
N VAL A 19 7.52 2.32 -5.48
CA VAL A 19 8.40 1.65 -6.44
C VAL A 19 8.05 0.17 -6.51
N GLU A 20 7.88 -0.48 -5.35
CA GLU A 20 7.51 -1.88 -5.27
C GLU A 20 6.16 -2.15 -5.94
N MET A 21 5.12 -1.37 -5.61
CA MET A 21 3.80 -1.44 -6.26
C MET A 21 3.89 -1.35 -7.79
N LYS A 22 4.68 -0.39 -8.29
CA LYS A 22 4.88 -0.22 -9.74
C LYS A 22 5.60 -1.41 -10.36
N THR A 23 6.61 -1.95 -9.70
CA THR A 23 7.37 -3.09 -10.25
C THR A 23 6.58 -4.39 -10.21
N ALA A 24 5.87 -4.67 -9.11
CA ALA A 24 4.99 -5.82 -8.98
C ALA A 24 3.83 -5.75 -10.00
N GLY A 25 3.24 -4.56 -10.19
CA GLY A 25 2.20 -4.34 -11.21
C GLY A 25 2.68 -4.59 -12.64
N LYS A 26 3.94 -4.26 -12.97
CA LYS A 26 4.51 -4.52 -14.31
C LYS A 26 4.65 -6.01 -14.63
N VAL A 27 4.90 -6.84 -13.62
CA VAL A 27 5.03 -8.30 -13.79
C VAL A 27 3.76 -9.05 -13.40
N SER A 28 2.69 -8.32 -13.05
CA SER A 28 1.42 -8.85 -12.56
C SER A 28 1.58 -9.83 -11.39
N ASP A 29 2.53 -9.54 -10.50
CA ASP A 29 2.75 -10.32 -9.27
C ASP A 29 1.79 -9.83 -8.19
N TRP A 30 0.65 -10.49 -8.09
CA TRP A 30 -0.41 -10.16 -7.14
C TRP A 30 -0.03 -10.48 -5.70
N GLY A 31 0.85 -11.45 -5.44
CA GLY A 31 1.32 -11.77 -4.10
C GLY A 31 2.09 -10.60 -3.50
N ARG A 32 3.04 -10.05 -4.26
CA ARG A 32 3.80 -8.86 -3.85
C ARG A 32 2.91 -7.62 -3.67
N ILE A 33 1.92 -7.43 -4.53
CA ILE A 33 0.94 -6.35 -4.39
C ILE A 33 0.15 -6.51 -3.09
N GLU A 34 -0.31 -7.73 -2.80
CA GLU A 34 -1.05 -8.02 -1.58
C GLU A 34 -0.21 -7.76 -0.32
N ASP A 35 1.08 -8.12 -0.33
CA ASP A 35 2.00 -7.94 0.79
C ASP A 35 2.21 -6.46 1.16
N ILE A 36 2.25 -5.56 0.16
CA ILE A 36 2.52 -4.13 0.39
C ILE A 36 1.26 -3.29 0.66
N LEU A 37 0.08 -3.77 0.25
CA LEU A 37 -1.18 -3.03 0.41
C LEU A 37 -1.46 -2.59 1.87
N PRO A 38 -1.25 -3.42 2.91
CA PRO A 38 -1.43 -2.99 4.30
C PRO A 38 -0.58 -1.78 4.68
N LEU A 39 0.68 -1.73 4.22
CA LEU A 39 1.59 -0.62 4.51
C LEU A 39 1.14 0.66 3.81
N LEU A 40 0.74 0.56 2.54
CA LEU A 40 0.19 1.70 1.79
C LEU A 40 -1.08 2.25 2.45
N ILE A 41 -2.00 1.39 2.91
CA ILE A 41 -3.21 1.80 3.63
C ILE A 41 -2.84 2.60 4.89
N CYS A 42 -1.83 2.17 5.66
CA CYS A 42 -1.33 2.91 6.82
C CYS A 42 -0.79 4.29 6.41
N CYS A 43 0.02 4.39 5.35
CA CYS A 43 0.52 5.67 4.84
C CYS A 43 -0.62 6.62 4.45
N PHE A 44 -1.61 6.15 3.68
CA PHE A 44 -2.75 6.97 3.27
C PHE A 44 -3.63 7.39 4.44
N ARG A 45 -3.83 6.50 5.42
CA ARG A 45 -4.60 6.81 6.63
C ARG A 45 -3.89 7.85 7.49
N GLY A 46 -2.58 7.74 7.66
CA GLY A 46 -1.75 8.70 8.38
C GLY A 46 -1.68 10.08 7.68
N GLY A 47 -1.61 10.09 6.35
CA GLY A 47 -1.62 11.30 5.52
C GLY A 47 -3.00 11.95 5.34
N SER A 48 -4.02 11.57 6.10
CA SER A 48 -5.40 12.06 6.00
C SER A 48 -6.09 11.80 4.65
N SER A 49 -5.54 10.92 3.82
CA SER A 49 -6.08 10.52 2.52
C SER A 49 -7.07 9.36 2.67
N LYS A 50 -8.20 9.66 3.34
CA LYS A 50 -9.14 8.63 3.82
C LYS A 50 -9.84 7.84 2.71
N ASN A 51 -10.10 8.47 1.56
CA ASN A 51 -10.77 7.82 0.43
C ASN A 51 -9.90 6.69 -0.14
N TYR A 52 -8.65 7.00 -0.48
CA TYR A 52 -7.70 6.02 -1.02
C TYR A 52 -7.40 4.90 -0.02
N ALA A 53 -7.29 5.21 1.28
CA ALA A 53 -7.15 4.17 2.29
C ALA A 53 -8.36 3.20 2.32
N GLY A 54 -9.58 3.72 2.14
CA GLY A 54 -10.78 2.91 2.02
C GLY A 54 -10.76 2.02 0.79
N ASP A 55 -10.54 2.59 -0.40
CA ASP A 55 -10.52 1.86 -1.66
C ASP A 55 -9.47 0.73 -1.65
N LEU A 56 -8.27 0.99 -1.11
CA LEU A 56 -7.23 -0.02 -0.99
C LEU A 56 -7.58 -1.10 0.03
N LEU A 57 -8.30 -0.78 1.10
CA LEU A 57 -8.79 -1.77 2.05
C LEU A 57 -9.86 -2.68 1.41
N HIS A 58 -10.76 -2.11 0.62
CA HIS A 58 -11.72 -2.89 -0.18
C HIS A 58 -11.02 -3.81 -1.18
N LEU A 59 -10.00 -3.30 -1.89
CA LEU A 59 -9.18 -4.12 -2.79
C LEU A 59 -8.51 -5.28 -2.04
N LEU A 60 -7.85 -5.02 -0.91
CA LEU A 60 -7.19 -6.05 -0.12
C LEU A 60 -8.16 -7.13 0.38
N GLN A 61 -9.35 -6.73 0.82
CA GLN A 61 -10.39 -7.68 1.24
C GLN A 61 -10.83 -8.57 0.07
N ASN A 62 -11.00 -8.00 -1.12
CA ASN A 62 -11.38 -8.73 -2.34
C ASN A 62 -10.28 -9.67 -2.84
N LEU A 63 -9.00 -9.35 -2.60
CA LEU A 63 -7.88 -10.24 -2.93
C LEU A 63 -7.81 -11.45 -1.98
N ARG A 64 -8.06 -11.21 -0.69
CA ARG A 64 -7.96 -12.24 0.36
C ARG A 64 -9.14 -13.18 0.45
N HIS A 65 -10.31 -12.73 0.04
CA HIS A 65 -11.55 -13.45 0.25
C HIS A 65 -12.28 -13.70 -1.06
N SER A 66 -12.60 -14.96 -1.32
CA SER A 66 -13.57 -15.34 -2.33
C SER A 66 -14.97 -15.07 -1.78
N TRP A 67 -15.64 -14.05 -2.31
CA TRP A 67 -17.02 -13.75 -1.91
C TRP A 67 -17.98 -14.84 -2.41
N PRO A 68 -18.97 -15.25 -1.59
CA PRO A 68 -20.04 -16.13 -2.06
C PRO A 68 -20.87 -15.43 -3.15
N GLU A 69 -21.38 -16.17 -4.14
CA GLU A 69 -22.21 -15.64 -5.25
C GLU A 69 -23.48 -14.90 -4.82
N ALA A 70 -23.88 -14.98 -3.54
CA ALA A 70 -25.11 -14.40 -3.02
C ALA A 70 -24.99 -12.92 -2.56
N PHE A 71 -23.90 -12.22 -2.90
CA PHE A 71 -23.69 -10.80 -2.61
C PHE A 71 -23.58 -9.95 -3.87
#